data_AF-A0A2D5EVA1-F1
#
_entry.id   AF-A0A2D5EVA1-F1
#
_cell.length_a   1.000
_cell.length_b   1.000
_cell.length_c   1.000
_cell.angle_alpha   90.00
_cell.angle_beta   90.00
_cell.angle_gamma   90.00
#
_symmetry.space_group_name_H-M   'P 1'
#
loop_
_entity.id
_entity.type
_entity.pdbx_description
1 polymer ?
#
loop_
_entity_poly.entity_id
_entity_poly.type
_entity_poly.pdbx_seq_one_letter_code
_entity_poly.pdbx_strand_id
1 'polypeptide(L)'
;PDAGELDDAGVADGSAPDGGIPDGGTDAARPPPPPRDGGTDAGADGGRDAGRPPDVLCEADTDCPADRLCRLDDALAGEDLAPAPLVCGEASPAALDFERCDLPADCARGLCLVAGVCTPPCLGDADCGPGLRCREVHARTAARALQPFRGCVPAFVPPAGATVEAVAESLVAPPGGEELAIPLRAPGMEPTLHLLLPREEALVFPLRLTSGGEVLSDAERFVPGEPPPRNPVVGESLVTVLLPNAGGAPPAGPLELTVVADGRTTLDLFELRGGPRGRRLDVDVFYVGGGRLRPAGEAGPPRLASALRGAMARLGLRLGRVHQHEVVGALRGRYGILEAVGERMPELGDLFALSAGAPESSVALFVVRDMELALGISGGIPGPWTAPGTRASGVAVAFDLLDMPGFPLPLERVLAHEFGHYLGLFHTTEADGTRIEPLGDTPACPVENDADGDGFLLPEECVGAGGDNLMFWAAGGDGLSAEQRGLVRRALLLR
;
A
#
# COMPACT_ATOMS: atom_id res chain seq x y z
N PRO A 1 28.81 1.71 -13.30
CA PRO A 1 27.60 1.07 -13.84
C PRO A 1 26.54 2.15 -13.93
N ASP A 2 26.51 2.79 -15.09
CA ASP A 2 25.93 4.10 -15.34
C ASP A 2 24.39 4.08 -15.29
N ALA A 3 23.81 5.06 -14.60
CA ALA A 3 22.46 5.55 -14.85
C ALA A 3 22.52 7.08 -14.80
N GLY A 4 22.41 7.69 -15.98
CA GLY A 4 22.36 9.13 -16.17
C GLY A 4 20.94 9.58 -16.50
N GLU A 5 20.63 10.77 -16.03
CA GLU A 5 19.61 11.67 -16.55
C GLU A 5 20.15 12.31 -17.84
N LEU A 6 19.36 12.45 -18.91
CA LEU A 6 19.48 13.49 -19.95
C LEU A 6 18.34 13.36 -20.98
N ASP A 7 17.61 14.46 -21.12
CA ASP A 7 16.54 14.69 -22.10
C ASP A 7 17.05 14.93 -23.54
N ASP A 8 16.13 14.61 -24.47
CA ASP A 8 15.79 15.27 -25.73
C ASP A 8 16.35 14.81 -27.11
N ALA A 9 15.37 14.70 -28.03
CA ALA A 9 15.36 14.78 -29.49
C ALA A 9 15.95 13.66 -30.41
N GLY A 10 15.09 13.18 -31.33
CA GLY A 10 15.48 13.04 -32.75
C GLY A 10 15.22 11.69 -33.45
N VAL A 11 14.19 11.67 -34.30
CA VAL A 11 13.82 10.63 -35.28
C VAL A 11 14.93 10.35 -36.31
N ALA A 12 15.23 9.06 -36.60
CA ALA A 12 15.41 8.50 -37.96
C ALA A 12 15.73 6.98 -37.97
N ASP A 13 14.79 6.23 -38.55
CA ASP A 13 14.87 5.06 -39.47
C ASP A 13 16.11 4.13 -39.51
N GLY A 14 15.87 2.81 -39.56
CA GLY A 14 16.93 1.82 -39.79
C GLY A 14 16.58 0.35 -39.55
N SER A 15 15.71 -0.21 -40.39
CA SER A 15 15.65 -1.59 -40.92
C SER A 15 16.24 -2.79 -40.15
N ALA A 16 15.37 -3.80 -39.94
CA ALA A 16 15.68 -5.19 -39.56
C ALA A 16 16.40 -6.00 -40.64
N PRO A 17 16.97 -7.17 -40.28
CA PRO A 17 16.70 -8.36 -41.10
C PRO A 17 16.36 -9.65 -40.33
N ASP A 18 15.52 -10.41 -41.01
CA ASP A 18 15.07 -11.80 -40.80
C ASP A 18 16.18 -12.87 -40.78
N GLY A 19 15.87 -13.98 -40.10
CA GLY A 19 16.45 -15.32 -40.31
C GLY A 19 15.91 -16.26 -39.24
N GLY A 20 15.15 -17.33 -39.50
CA GLY A 20 15.15 -18.25 -40.63
C GLY A 20 15.39 -19.65 -40.06
N ILE A 21 14.33 -20.40 -39.73
CA ILE A 21 14.39 -21.77 -39.20
C ILE A 21 14.20 -22.78 -40.35
N PRO A 22 15.02 -23.85 -40.46
CA PRO A 22 14.80 -24.90 -41.45
C PRO A 22 14.02 -26.11 -40.90
N ASP A 23 13.13 -26.60 -41.76
CA ASP A 23 12.35 -27.84 -41.66
C ASP A 23 13.14 -29.12 -42.01
N GLY A 24 12.65 -30.26 -41.50
CA GLY A 24 12.82 -31.61 -42.07
C GLY A 24 13.07 -32.68 -41.00
N GLY A 25 12.38 -33.82 -40.92
CA GLY A 25 11.31 -34.42 -41.72
C GLY A 25 10.93 -35.81 -41.14
N THR A 26 9.65 -36.17 -41.33
CA THR A 26 9.03 -37.50 -41.53
C THR A 26 9.50 -38.76 -40.78
N ASP A 27 8.56 -39.43 -40.10
CA ASP A 27 8.17 -40.81 -40.45
C ASP A 27 6.83 -41.23 -39.82
N ALA A 28 6.00 -41.94 -40.61
CA ALA A 28 4.64 -42.36 -40.30
C ALA A 28 4.54 -43.90 -40.16
N ALA A 29 3.88 -44.41 -39.11
CA ALA A 29 3.31 -45.78 -39.10
C ALA A 29 2.27 -46.04 -37.98
N ARG A 30 0.99 -46.09 -38.41
CA ARG A 30 -0.18 -46.91 -37.98
C ARG A 30 -0.70 -46.97 -36.51
N PRO A 31 -2.04 -46.98 -36.32
CA PRO A 31 -2.71 -46.99 -35.00
C PRO A 31 -3.07 -48.41 -34.51
N PRO A 32 -3.26 -48.61 -33.18
CA PRO A 32 -3.85 -49.83 -32.62
C PRO A 32 -5.40 -49.79 -32.54
N PRO A 33 -6.08 -50.96 -32.44
CA PRO A 33 -7.52 -51.13 -32.70
C PRO A 33 -8.42 -51.00 -31.45
N PRO A 34 -9.75 -50.85 -31.61
CA PRO A 34 -10.68 -50.75 -30.48
C PRO A 34 -11.22 -52.12 -30.06
N PRO A 35 -11.46 -52.32 -28.75
CA PRO A 35 -12.64 -53.09 -28.34
C PRO A 35 -13.25 -52.51 -27.05
N ARG A 36 -14.50 -52.72 -26.64
CA ARG A 36 -15.74 -53.33 -27.14
C ARG A 36 -16.80 -52.97 -26.09
N ASP A 37 -18.03 -52.86 -26.54
CA ASP A 37 -19.23 -52.61 -25.74
C ASP A 37 -19.39 -53.63 -24.60
N GLY A 38 -19.72 -53.15 -23.40
CA GLY A 38 -20.08 -53.93 -22.21
C GLY A 38 -21.09 -53.13 -21.40
N GLY A 39 -22.26 -53.73 -21.16
CA GLY A 39 -23.48 -53.03 -20.75
C GLY A 39 -23.49 -52.47 -19.32
N THR A 40 -24.42 -51.54 -19.16
CA THR A 40 -25.25 -51.24 -17.97
C THR A 40 -24.84 -51.90 -16.64
N ASP A 41 -24.41 -51.05 -15.69
CA ASP A 41 -24.85 -51.14 -14.30
C ASP A 41 -25.42 -49.78 -13.91
N ALA A 42 -26.76 -49.72 -13.90
CA ALA A 42 -27.51 -48.68 -13.25
C ALA A 42 -27.79 -49.18 -11.83
N GLY A 43 -27.07 -48.65 -10.83
CA GLY A 43 -27.29 -49.07 -9.46
C GLY A 43 -26.35 -48.42 -8.43
N ALA A 44 -26.91 -47.50 -7.66
CA ALA A 44 -26.53 -47.17 -6.28
C ALA A 44 -25.43 -46.10 -6.03
N ASP A 45 -25.77 -44.85 -6.32
CA ASP A 45 -25.35 -43.65 -5.57
C ASP A 45 -26.56 -42.75 -5.23
N GLY A 46 -27.70 -43.37 -4.95
CA GLY A 46 -28.85 -42.67 -4.36
C GLY A 46 -28.55 -42.30 -2.91
N GLY A 47 -28.09 -41.07 -2.66
CA GLY A 47 -28.00 -40.57 -1.28
C GLY A 47 -27.29 -39.24 -0.99
N ARG A 48 -26.76 -38.48 -1.97
CA ARG A 48 -26.25 -37.11 -1.70
C ARG A 48 -26.73 -35.99 -2.61
N ASP A 49 -27.34 -36.31 -3.76
CA ASP A 49 -27.72 -35.29 -4.74
C ASP A 49 -29.25 -35.09 -4.84
N ALA A 50 -29.95 -35.34 -3.73
CA ALA A 50 -31.37 -35.04 -3.63
C ALA A 50 -31.58 -33.53 -3.39
N GLY A 51 -31.63 -32.76 -4.48
CA GLY A 51 -32.40 -31.51 -4.56
C GLY A 51 -31.75 -30.24 -4.05
N ARG A 52 -30.50 -29.94 -4.45
CA ARG A 52 -30.06 -28.54 -4.48
C ARG A 52 -30.83 -27.86 -5.63
N PRO A 53 -31.69 -26.86 -5.39
CA PRO A 53 -32.19 -26.03 -6.49
C PRO A 53 -30.97 -25.49 -7.27
N PRO A 54 -31.06 -25.24 -8.59
CA PRO A 54 -29.94 -24.66 -9.32
C PRO A 54 -29.51 -23.40 -8.58
N ASP A 55 -28.26 -23.39 -8.15
CA ASP A 55 -27.72 -22.26 -7.41
C ASP A 55 -27.83 -21.02 -8.28
N VAL A 56 -28.59 -20.03 -7.80
CA VAL A 56 -28.70 -18.74 -8.48
C VAL A 56 -27.37 -18.04 -8.28
N LEU A 57 -26.63 -17.84 -9.38
CA LEU A 57 -25.41 -17.03 -9.36
C LEU A 57 -25.75 -15.62 -8.89
N CYS A 58 -24.86 -15.02 -8.12
CA CYS A 58 -25.02 -13.67 -7.60
C CYS A 58 -23.68 -12.93 -7.60
N GLU A 59 -23.73 -11.60 -7.62
CA GLU A 59 -22.58 -10.73 -7.39
C GLU A 59 -22.81 -9.83 -6.16
N ALA A 60 -24.06 -9.65 -5.74
CA ALA A 60 -24.45 -8.98 -4.50
C ALA A 60 -25.70 -9.62 -3.88
N ASP A 61 -26.02 -9.25 -2.64
CA ASP A 61 -27.24 -9.71 -1.96
C ASP A 61 -28.53 -9.31 -2.67
N THR A 62 -28.50 -8.22 -3.44
CA THR A 62 -29.64 -7.72 -4.23
C THR A 62 -30.03 -8.65 -5.37
N ASP A 63 -29.15 -9.57 -5.79
CA ASP A 63 -29.44 -10.62 -6.76
C ASP A 63 -30.21 -11.81 -6.15
N CYS A 64 -30.21 -11.91 -4.81
CA CYS A 64 -30.76 -13.04 -4.09
C CYS A 64 -32.20 -12.82 -3.61
N PRO A 65 -33.00 -13.90 -3.48
CA PRO A 65 -34.27 -13.84 -2.79
C PRO A 65 -34.12 -13.30 -1.36
N ALA A 66 -35.18 -12.68 -0.81
CA ALA A 66 -35.12 -11.96 0.46
C ALA A 66 -34.73 -12.80 1.70
N ASP A 67 -34.76 -14.14 1.62
CA ASP A 67 -34.35 -15.09 2.66
C ASP A 67 -32.96 -15.70 2.42
N ARG A 68 -32.23 -15.22 1.39
CA ARG A 68 -30.94 -15.75 0.94
C ARG A 68 -29.91 -14.63 0.90
N LEU A 69 -28.65 -15.04 1.04
CA LEU A 69 -27.48 -14.18 0.94
C LEU A 69 -26.57 -14.65 -0.18
N CYS A 70 -25.88 -13.71 -0.82
CA CYS A 70 -24.82 -14.03 -1.74
C CYS A 70 -23.58 -14.49 -0.97
N ARG A 71 -23.15 -15.74 -1.24
CA ARG A 71 -22.08 -16.43 -0.51
C ARG A 71 -21.20 -17.25 -1.44
N LEU A 72 -20.03 -17.64 -0.97
CA LEU A 72 -19.13 -18.55 -1.66
C LEU A 72 -19.79 -19.92 -1.90
N ASP A 73 -19.66 -20.43 -3.11
CA ASP A 73 -19.94 -21.83 -3.45
C ASP A 73 -18.72 -22.70 -3.17
N ASP A 74 -18.71 -23.33 -2.00
CA ASP A 74 -17.59 -24.16 -1.52
C ASP A 74 -17.24 -25.32 -2.48
N ALA A 75 -18.18 -25.74 -3.33
CA ALA A 75 -17.98 -26.81 -4.32
C ALA A 75 -17.13 -26.37 -5.52
N LEU A 76 -17.15 -25.07 -5.86
CA LEU A 76 -16.42 -24.49 -6.99
C LEU A 76 -15.24 -23.62 -6.53
N ALA A 77 -15.13 -23.36 -5.22
CA ALA A 77 -14.07 -22.58 -4.63
C ALA A 77 -12.68 -23.25 -4.73
N GLY A 78 -11.63 -22.43 -4.73
CA GLY A 78 -10.24 -22.88 -4.58
C GLY A 78 -9.39 -22.85 -5.85
N GLU A 79 -9.93 -22.38 -6.97
CA GLU A 79 -9.13 -22.03 -8.15
C GLU A 79 -8.49 -20.66 -7.95
N ASP A 80 -7.18 -20.64 -7.71
CA ASP A 80 -6.43 -19.44 -7.36
C ASP A 80 -6.50 -18.36 -8.46
N LEU A 81 -6.76 -17.12 -8.06
CA LEU A 81 -7.03 -15.95 -8.92
C LEU A 81 -8.23 -16.04 -9.87
N ALA A 82 -8.92 -17.17 -9.97
CA ALA A 82 -10.22 -17.20 -10.64
C ALA A 82 -11.25 -16.41 -9.80
N PRO A 83 -12.20 -15.68 -10.41
CA PRO A 83 -13.25 -14.98 -9.68
C PRO A 83 -13.93 -15.89 -8.66
N ALA A 84 -14.20 -15.39 -7.45
CA ALA A 84 -14.84 -16.19 -6.42
C ALA A 84 -16.23 -16.66 -6.91
N PRO A 85 -16.54 -17.97 -6.88
CA PRO A 85 -17.83 -18.46 -7.31
C PRO A 85 -18.88 -18.12 -6.25
N LEU A 86 -19.81 -17.24 -6.60
CA LEU A 86 -20.82 -16.73 -5.68
C LEU A 86 -22.23 -17.21 -6.07
N VAL A 87 -22.97 -17.68 -5.06
CA VAL A 87 -24.31 -18.24 -5.20
C VAL A 87 -25.23 -17.78 -4.07
N CYS A 88 -26.52 -17.67 -4.36
CA CYS A 88 -27.54 -17.40 -3.37
C CYS A 88 -27.76 -18.62 -2.49
N GLY A 89 -27.48 -18.48 -1.19
CA GLY A 89 -27.63 -19.55 -0.22
C GLY A 89 -28.06 -19.06 1.16
N GLU A 90 -28.22 -19.99 2.08
CA GLU A 90 -28.44 -19.65 3.49
C GLU A 90 -27.12 -19.19 4.12
N ALA A 91 -27.23 -18.19 5.00
CA ALA A 91 -26.13 -17.78 5.86
C ALA A 91 -25.74 -18.92 6.79
N SER A 92 -24.45 -19.17 6.97
CA SER A 92 -23.99 -20.04 8.05
C SER A 92 -24.11 -19.29 9.41
N PRO A 93 -24.17 -20.00 10.55
CA PRO A 93 -24.19 -19.38 11.87
C PRO A 93 -22.82 -18.83 12.33
N ALA A 94 -21.88 -18.63 11.39
CA ALA A 94 -20.53 -18.13 11.66
C ALA A 94 -20.50 -16.61 11.89
N ALA A 95 -19.29 -16.03 11.94
CA ALA A 95 -19.08 -14.62 12.22
C ALA A 95 -19.81 -13.71 11.22
N LEU A 96 -20.26 -12.56 11.72
CA LEU A 96 -20.99 -11.58 10.93
C LEU A 96 -20.03 -10.81 10.02
N ASP A 97 -20.61 -10.12 9.04
CA ASP A 97 -19.87 -9.18 8.19
C ASP A 97 -19.06 -8.19 9.06
N PHE A 98 -17.82 -7.93 8.67
CA PHE A 98 -16.81 -7.09 9.34
C PHE A 98 -16.24 -7.63 10.66
N GLU A 99 -16.62 -8.85 11.07
CA GLU A 99 -15.92 -9.56 12.15
C GLU A 99 -14.64 -10.23 11.66
N ARG A 100 -13.73 -10.55 12.59
CA ARG A 100 -12.43 -11.16 12.26
C ARG A 100 -12.59 -12.61 11.83
N CYS A 101 -11.73 -13.04 10.91
CA CYS A 101 -11.67 -14.40 10.41
C CYS A 101 -10.24 -14.81 10.07
N ASP A 102 -9.97 -16.11 10.11
CA ASP A 102 -8.73 -16.71 9.60
C ASP A 102 -9.00 -17.63 8.39
N LEU A 103 -10.21 -18.19 8.33
CA LEU A 103 -10.66 -19.17 7.35
C LEU A 103 -12.03 -18.81 6.77
N PRO A 104 -12.36 -19.28 5.54
CA PRO A 104 -13.68 -19.09 4.95
C PRO A 104 -14.83 -19.51 5.90
N ALA A 105 -14.66 -20.64 6.61
CA ALA A 105 -15.66 -21.18 7.53
C ALA A 105 -15.98 -20.27 8.73
N ASP A 106 -15.11 -19.31 9.04
CA ASP A 106 -15.35 -18.34 10.11
C ASP A 106 -16.39 -17.29 9.69
N CYS A 107 -16.67 -17.14 8.39
CA CYS A 107 -17.60 -16.13 7.89
C CYS A 107 -18.94 -16.73 7.49
N ALA A 108 -20.04 -16.03 7.79
CA ALA A 108 -21.40 -16.44 7.43
C ALA A 108 -21.55 -16.77 5.92
N ARG A 109 -20.77 -16.08 5.08
CA ARG A 109 -20.78 -16.18 3.61
C ARG A 109 -19.61 -16.96 3.01
N GLY A 110 -18.68 -17.48 3.82
CA GLY A 110 -17.45 -18.08 3.30
C GLY A 110 -16.40 -17.08 2.78
N LEU A 111 -16.62 -15.77 2.94
CA LEU A 111 -15.77 -14.74 2.36
C LEU A 111 -14.88 -14.07 3.43
N CYS A 112 -13.73 -14.69 3.69
CA CYS A 112 -12.70 -14.14 4.58
C CYS A 112 -11.60 -13.45 3.77
N LEU A 113 -11.47 -12.12 3.92
CA LEU A 113 -10.46 -11.33 3.20
C LEU A 113 -9.04 -11.65 3.64
N VAL A 114 -8.07 -11.33 2.77
CA VAL A 114 -6.63 -11.37 3.13
C VAL A 114 -6.33 -10.54 4.39
N ALA A 115 -7.03 -9.42 4.59
CA ALA A 115 -6.92 -8.58 5.79
C ALA A 115 -7.60 -9.17 7.05
N GLY A 116 -8.10 -10.41 6.99
CA GLY A 116 -8.62 -11.15 8.14
C GLY A 116 -9.99 -10.68 8.63
N VAL A 117 -10.87 -10.26 7.71
CA VAL A 117 -12.25 -9.86 8.03
C VAL A 117 -13.27 -10.47 7.07
N CYS A 118 -14.47 -10.74 7.58
CA CYS A 118 -15.61 -11.14 6.77
C CYS A 118 -16.18 -9.92 6.02
N THR A 119 -16.67 -10.12 4.79
CA THR A 119 -17.31 -9.03 4.03
C THR A 119 -18.43 -9.54 3.11
N PRO A 120 -19.50 -8.75 2.91
CA PRO A 120 -20.49 -9.03 1.89
C PRO A 120 -20.00 -8.61 0.50
N PRO A 121 -20.39 -9.34 -0.57
CA PRO A 121 -20.08 -8.96 -1.93
C PRO A 121 -20.97 -7.80 -2.41
N CYS A 122 -20.53 -7.06 -3.44
CA CYS A 122 -21.20 -5.85 -3.92
C CYS A 122 -20.99 -5.60 -5.43
N LEU A 123 -21.94 -4.89 -6.05
CA LEU A 123 -21.83 -4.37 -7.42
C LEU A 123 -21.37 -2.91 -7.43
N GLY A 124 -21.68 -2.14 -6.39
CA GLY A 124 -21.23 -0.77 -6.24
C GLY A 124 -21.41 -0.23 -4.82
N ASP A 125 -20.99 1.00 -4.60
CA ASP A 125 -21.05 1.65 -3.27
C ASP A 125 -22.48 1.70 -2.70
N ALA A 126 -23.50 1.67 -3.57
CA ALA A 126 -24.91 1.67 -3.17
C ALA A 126 -25.36 0.36 -2.48
N ASP A 127 -24.67 -0.76 -2.75
CA ASP A 127 -24.92 -2.03 -2.05
C ASP A 127 -24.27 -2.04 -0.66
N CYS A 128 -23.32 -1.14 -0.42
CA CYS A 128 -22.59 -1.04 0.82
C CYS A 128 -23.26 -0.07 1.81
N GLY A 129 -23.17 -0.40 3.09
CA GLY A 129 -23.64 0.48 4.17
C GLY A 129 -22.86 1.81 4.27
N PRO A 130 -23.35 2.77 5.06
CA PRO A 130 -22.67 4.06 5.25
C PRO A 130 -21.21 3.90 5.70
N GLY A 131 -20.30 4.65 5.05
CA GLY A 131 -18.85 4.61 5.37
C GLY A 131 -18.08 3.47 4.70
N LEU A 132 -18.76 2.58 3.97
CA LEU A 132 -18.16 1.50 3.20
C LEU A 132 -18.05 1.88 1.72
N ARG A 133 -17.19 1.18 0.99
CA ARG A 133 -16.99 1.27 -0.46
C ARG A 133 -16.87 -0.11 -1.06
N CYS A 134 -17.34 -0.25 -2.28
CA CYS A 134 -17.27 -1.49 -3.04
C CYS A 134 -15.96 -1.55 -3.83
N ARG A 135 -15.02 -2.37 -3.35
CA ARG A 135 -13.67 -2.48 -3.92
C ARG A 135 -13.39 -3.91 -4.38
N GLU A 136 -12.49 -4.05 -5.35
CA GLU A 136 -11.90 -5.35 -5.64
C GLU A 136 -11.06 -5.79 -4.44
N VAL A 137 -11.33 -7.00 -3.96
CA VAL A 137 -10.72 -7.59 -2.77
C VAL A 137 -10.49 -9.07 -3.01
N HIS A 138 -9.62 -9.68 -2.21
CA HIS A 138 -9.26 -11.09 -2.33
C HIS A 138 -9.71 -11.84 -1.08
N ALA A 139 -10.49 -12.90 -1.26
CA ALA A 139 -10.84 -13.83 -0.19
C ALA A 139 -9.99 -15.09 -0.23
N ARG A 140 -9.63 -15.60 0.95
CA ARG A 140 -9.06 -16.94 1.10
C ARG A 140 -10.17 -17.97 0.94
N THR A 141 -10.20 -18.64 -0.20
CA THR A 141 -11.19 -19.67 -0.53
C THR A 141 -10.65 -21.08 -0.38
N ALA A 142 -9.32 -21.25 -0.38
CA ALA A 142 -8.65 -22.49 -0.01
C ALA A 142 -7.28 -22.23 0.64
N ALA A 143 -6.62 -23.28 1.12
CA ALA A 143 -5.33 -23.17 1.82
C ALA A 143 -4.26 -22.40 1.02
N ARG A 144 -4.30 -22.49 -0.32
CA ARG A 144 -3.36 -21.86 -1.25
C ARG A 144 -4.03 -21.04 -2.36
N ALA A 145 -5.31 -20.69 -2.19
CA ALA A 145 -6.06 -19.95 -3.19
C ALA A 145 -6.60 -18.64 -2.61
N LEU A 146 -6.34 -17.55 -3.32
CA LEU A 146 -6.97 -16.25 -3.14
C LEU A 146 -7.80 -15.95 -4.39
N GLN A 147 -9.09 -15.74 -4.22
CA GLN A 147 -10.00 -15.45 -5.34
C GLN A 147 -10.49 -14.01 -5.26
N PRO A 148 -10.36 -13.22 -6.35
CA PRO A 148 -10.87 -11.87 -6.40
C PRO A 148 -12.40 -11.84 -6.48
N PHE A 149 -12.99 -10.83 -5.87
CA PHE A 149 -14.38 -10.43 -6.02
C PHE A 149 -14.53 -8.97 -5.61
N ARG A 150 -15.72 -8.38 -5.78
CA ARG A 150 -16.01 -7.06 -5.27
C ARG A 150 -16.70 -7.17 -3.91
N GLY A 151 -16.11 -6.57 -2.88
CA GLY A 151 -16.59 -6.63 -1.50
C GLY A 151 -16.71 -5.26 -0.85
N CYS A 152 -17.60 -5.14 0.12
CA CYS A 152 -17.75 -3.92 0.89
C CYS A 152 -16.63 -3.81 1.93
N VAL A 153 -15.84 -2.73 1.87
CA VAL A 153 -14.76 -2.47 2.82
C VAL A 153 -14.88 -1.05 3.39
N PRO A 154 -14.42 -0.79 4.63
CA PRO A 154 -14.39 0.56 5.17
C PRO A 154 -13.52 1.47 4.30
N ALA A 155 -14.08 2.62 3.89
CA ALA A 155 -13.30 3.67 3.22
C ALA A 155 -12.28 4.27 4.18
N PHE A 156 -12.70 4.43 5.43
CA PHE A 156 -11.90 4.95 6.51
C PHE A 156 -12.14 4.16 7.79
N VAL A 157 -11.08 3.98 8.56
CA VAL A 157 -11.09 3.39 9.88
C VAL A 157 -10.39 4.37 10.83
N PRO A 158 -11.07 5.45 11.24
CA PRO A 158 -10.49 6.42 12.16
C PRO A 158 -10.36 5.81 13.56
N PRO A 159 -9.26 6.08 14.27
CA PRO A 159 -9.11 5.65 15.66
C PRO A 159 -10.07 6.43 16.57
N ALA A 160 -10.27 5.92 17.78
CA ALA A 160 -11.14 6.58 18.75
C ALA A 160 -10.73 8.05 18.98
N GLY A 161 -11.70 8.95 18.83
CA GLY A 161 -11.51 10.40 18.99
C GLY A 161 -10.95 11.12 17.75
N ALA A 162 -10.66 10.40 16.66
CA ALA A 162 -10.38 11.00 15.37
C ALA A 162 -11.68 11.12 14.53
N THR A 163 -11.72 12.12 13.67
CA THR A 163 -12.84 12.40 12.77
C THR A 163 -12.33 12.52 11.35
N VAL A 164 -13.02 11.88 10.41
CA VAL A 164 -12.83 12.07 8.97
C VAL A 164 -14.01 12.88 8.44
N GLU A 165 -13.74 14.00 7.80
CA GLU A 165 -14.74 14.89 7.19
C GLU A 165 -14.50 14.95 5.68
N ALA A 166 -15.53 14.77 4.87
CA ALA A 166 -15.47 15.06 3.44
C ALA A 166 -15.59 16.57 3.24
N VAL A 167 -14.60 17.18 2.59
CA VAL A 167 -14.48 18.64 2.47
C VAL A 167 -14.83 19.13 1.08
N ALA A 168 -14.43 18.36 0.07
CA ALA A 168 -14.84 18.55 -1.30
C ALA A 168 -14.98 17.17 -1.93
N GLU A 169 -16.09 16.95 -2.62
CA GLU A 169 -16.32 15.71 -3.36
C GLU A 169 -16.44 16.04 -4.83
N SER A 170 -16.08 15.07 -5.68
CA SER A 170 -16.26 15.18 -7.12
C SER A 170 -15.48 16.32 -7.79
N LEU A 171 -14.27 16.60 -7.31
CA LEU A 171 -13.33 17.52 -7.98
C LEU A 171 -12.81 16.84 -9.25
N VAL A 172 -13.08 17.41 -10.41
CA VAL A 172 -12.66 16.81 -11.68
C VAL A 172 -11.29 17.33 -12.05
N ALA A 173 -10.28 16.46 -12.00
CA ALA A 173 -8.98 16.76 -12.57
C ALA A 173 -9.08 16.73 -14.11
N PRO A 174 -8.68 17.80 -14.80
CA PRO A 174 -8.66 17.84 -16.25
C PRO A 174 -7.64 16.83 -16.83
N PRO A 175 -7.91 16.25 -18.01
CA PRO A 175 -6.94 15.37 -18.67
C PRO A 175 -5.74 16.17 -19.21
N GLY A 176 -4.62 15.49 -19.47
CA GLY A 176 -3.50 16.08 -20.22
C GLY A 176 -2.55 16.93 -19.38
N GLY A 177 -2.46 16.66 -18.08
CA GLY A 177 -1.47 17.32 -17.23
C GLY A 177 -1.87 18.73 -16.76
N GLU A 178 -3.11 19.15 -16.99
CA GLU A 178 -3.60 20.47 -16.57
C GLU A 178 -3.67 20.59 -15.04
N GLU A 179 -3.29 21.76 -14.52
CA GLU A 179 -3.27 22.04 -13.08
C GLU A 179 -4.68 22.18 -12.50
N LEU A 180 -4.91 21.56 -11.36
CA LEU A 180 -6.10 21.75 -10.52
C LEU A 180 -5.70 22.38 -9.19
N ALA A 181 -6.18 23.59 -8.93
CA ALA A 181 -6.03 24.27 -7.65
C ALA A 181 -7.16 23.88 -6.68
N ILE A 182 -6.79 23.42 -5.49
CA ILE A 182 -7.70 22.90 -4.47
C ILE A 182 -7.50 23.69 -3.17
N PRO A 183 -8.52 24.43 -2.70
CA PRO A 183 -8.41 25.14 -1.42
C PRO A 183 -8.38 24.12 -0.27
N LEU A 184 -7.39 24.26 0.62
CA LEU A 184 -7.30 23.49 1.86
C LEU A 184 -7.71 24.35 3.05
N ARG A 185 -8.26 23.74 4.11
CA ARG A 185 -8.58 24.49 5.32
C ARG A 185 -7.28 24.93 6.00
N ALA A 186 -7.20 26.21 6.34
CA ALA A 186 -6.06 26.77 7.05
C ALA A 186 -5.79 25.98 8.35
N PRO A 187 -4.51 25.75 8.70
CA PRO A 187 -4.18 24.89 9.82
C PRO A 187 -4.52 25.56 11.14
N GLY A 188 -5.13 24.79 12.04
CA GLY A 188 -5.15 25.14 13.45
C GLY A 188 -3.81 24.80 14.12
N MET A 189 -3.77 24.89 15.46
CA MET A 189 -2.64 24.38 16.24
C MET A 189 -2.59 22.84 16.29
N GLU A 190 -3.69 22.17 15.94
CA GLU A 190 -3.75 20.71 15.90
C GLU A 190 -3.37 20.17 14.52
N PRO A 191 -2.62 19.06 14.46
CA PRO A 191 -2.27 18.44 13.19
C PRO A 191 -3.54 18.01 12.44
N THR A 192 -3.58 18.35 11.16
CA THR A 192 -4.62 17.92 10.22
C THR A 192 -3.95 17.18 9.07
N LEU A 193 -4.45 16.00 8.76
CA LEU A 193 -4.06 15.25 7.57
C LEU A 193 -5.13 15.44 6.50
N HIS A 194 -4.76 16.02 5.36
CA HIS A 194 -5.63 16.11 4.19
C HIS A 194 -5.31 14.93 3.27
N LEU A 195 -6.36 14.26 2.79
CA LEU A 195 -6.28 13.10 1.93
C LEU A 195 -7.03 13.40 0.64
N LEU A 196 -6.30 13.48 -0.47
CA LEU A 196 -6.88 13.63 -1.79
C LEU A 196 -6.86 12.25 -2.47
N LEU A 197 -8.03 11.64 -2.58
CA LEU A 197 -8.19 10.28 -3.06
C LEU A 197 -8.85 10.30 -4.45
N PRO A 198 -8.23 9.70 -5.48
CA PRO A 198 -8.91 9.47 -6.75
C PRO A 198 -9.94 8.34 -6.63
N ARG A 199 -11.06 8.49 -7.34
CA ARG A 199 -12.11 7.47 -7.43
C ARG A 199 -11.72 6.36 -8.39
N GLU A 200 -11.13 6.75 -9.51
CA GLU A 200 -10.59 5.86 -10.53
C GLU A 200 -9.11 5.56 -10.27
N GLU A 201 -8.57 4.56 -10.96
CA GLU A 201 -7.13 4.34 -11.01
C GLU A 201 -6.48 5.42 -11.89
N ALA A 202 -5.99 6.48 -11.25
CA ALA A 202 -5.25 7.56 -11.87
C ALA A 202 -4.08 7.97 -10.99
N LEU A 203 -3.01 8.43 -11.62
CA LEU A 203 -1.89 9.03 -10.91
C LEU A 203 -2.20 10.50 -10.67
N VAL A 204 -2.02 10.92 -9.42
CA VAL A 204 -2.22 12.31 -8.98
C VAL A 204 -0.94 12.76 -8.31
N PHE A 205 -0.37 13.85 -8.81
CA PHE A 205 0.91 14.40 -8.37
C PHE A 205 0.69 15.78 -7.76
N PRO A 206 1.26 16.06 -6.57
CA PRO A 206 1.28 17.40 -6.01
C PRO A 206 2.32 18.25 -6.75
N LEU A 207 1.91 19.41 -7.25
CA LEU A 207 2.83 20.37 -7.85
C LEU A 207 3.25 21.44 -6.85
N ARG A 208 2.29 22.09 -6.19
CA ARG A 208 2.59 23.25 -5.34
C ARG A 208 1.64 23.32 -4.16
N LEU A 209 2.17 23.72 -3.01
CA LEU A 209 1.39 24.12 -1.85
C LEU A 209 1.70 25.57 -1.53
N THR A 210 0.69 26.42 -1.47
CA THR A 210 0.85 27.84 -1.14
C THR A 210 -0.01 28.27 0.05
N SER A 211 0.41 29.33 0.74
CA SER A 211 -0.39 30.00 1.77
C SER A 211 -0.32 31.51 1.60
N GLY A 212 -1.45 32.17 1.29
CA GLY A 212 -1.49 33.63 1.16
C GLY A 212 -0.46 34.23 0.19
N GLY A 213 -0.04 33.47 -0.83
CA GLY A 213 0.99 33.85 -1.81
C GLY A 213 2.42 33.38 -1.47
N GLU A 214 2.66 32.84 -0.27
CA GLU A 214 3.91 32.17 0.09
C GLU A 214 3.92 30.75 -0.48
N VAL A 215 5.04 30.32 -1.08
CA VAL A 215 5.24 28.94 -1.54
C VAL A 215 5.77 28.11 -0.38
N LEU A 216 5.02 27.08 0.02
CA LEU A 216 5.39 26.16 1.10
C LEU A 216 6.06 24.88 0.56
N SER A 217 5.66 24.44 -0.62
CA SER A 217 6.26 23.34 -1.37
C SER A 217 6.08 23.61 -2.85
N ASP A 218 7.08 23.27 -3.66
CA ASP A 218 7.03 23.41 -5.11
C ASP A 218 7.86 22.28 -5.73
N ALA A 219 7.20 21.41 -6.48
CA ALA A 219 7.80 20.26 -7.13
C ALA A 219 8.63 20.64 -8.37
N GLU A 220 8.59 21.89 -8.82
CA GLU A 220 9.34 22.36 -10.00
C GLU A 220 10.57 23.17 -9.62
N ARG A 221 10.66 23.67 -8.39
CA ARG A 221 11.76 24.55 -7.94
C ARG A 221 12.94 23.81 -7.32
N PHE A 222 13.18 22.58 -7.74
CA PHE A 222 14.30 21.77 -7.26
C PHE A 222 15.62 22.19 -7.91
N VAL A 223 16.15 23.34 -7.50
CA VAL A 223 17.46 23.82 -7.93
C VAL A 223 18.43 23.78 -6.74
N PRO A 224 19.63 23.20 -6.91
CA PRO A 224 20.67 23.24 -5.87
C PRO A 224 20.90 24.66 -5.35
N GLY A 225 20.79 24.85 -4.03
CA GLY A 225 21.01 26.13 -3.35
C GLY A 225 19.74 26.92 -2.99
N GLU A 226 18.54 26.45 -3.34
CA GLU A 226 17.30 27.00 -2.78
C GLU A 226 17.07 26.53 -1.34
N PRO A 227 16.41 27.32 -0.47
CA PRO A 227 16.07 26.90 0.88
C PRO A 227 15.07 25.74 0.85
N PRO A 228 15.11 24.84 1.86
CA PRO A 228 14.20 23.69 1.91
C PRO A 228 12.74 24.13 1.96
N PRO A 229 11.82 23.35 1.37
CA PRO A 229 10.39 23.66 1.35
C PRO A 229 9.85 23.72 2.77
N ARG A 230 9.14 24.78 3.14
CA ARG A 230 8.58 24.94 4.50
C ARG A 230 7.52 23.91 4.88
N ASN A 231 6.91 23.20 3.94
CA ASN A 231 6.01 22.10 4.21
C ASN A 231 5.96 21.15 3.00
N PRO A 232 6.91 20.21 2.86
CA PRO A 232 7.01 19.35 1.70
C PRO A 232 5.74 18.52 1.49
N VAL A 233 5.38 18.33 0.22
CA VAL A 233 4.28 17.48 -0.21
C VAL A 233 4.77 16.58 -1.33
N VAL A 234 4.65 15.27 -1.13
CA VAL A 234 4.97 14.24 -2.12
C VAL A 234 3.83 13.24 -2.19
N GLY A 235 3.70 12.57 -3.31
CA GLY A 235 2.68 11.55 -3.51
C GLY A 235 2.59 11.11 -4.97
N GLU A 236 2.32 9.83 -5.15
CA GLU A 236 2.01 9.21 -6.43
C GLU A 236 0.76 8.35 -6.20
N SER A 237 -0.19 8.36 -7.14
CA SER A 237 -1.53 7.73 -7.02
C SER A 237 -2.49 8.34 -5.98
N LEU A 238 -2.01 8.98 -4.92
CA LEU A 238 -2.81 9.82 -4.04
C LEU A 238 -1.94 10.87 -3.35
N VAL A 239 -2.56 11.95 -2.87
CA VAL A 239 -1.84 13.04 -2.21
C VAL A 239 -2.25 13.15 -0.75
N THR A 240 -1.26 13.08 0.12
CA THR A 240 -1.40 13.29 1.56
C THR A 240 -0.70 14.57 1.98
N VAL A 241 -1.41 15.46 2.67
CA VAL A 241 -0.83 16.72 3.17
C VAL A 241 -1.02 16.80 4.68
N LEU A 242 0.06 16.59 5.42
CA LEU A 242 0.09 16.84 6.86
C LEU A 242 0.41 18.31 7.12
N LEU A 243 -0.41 18.95 7.95
CA LEU A 243 -0.25 20.35 8.30
C LEU A 243 -0.38 20.57 9.81
N PRO A 244 0.58 21.28 10.45
CA PRO A 244 1.92 21.58 9.93
C PRO A 244 2.81 20.32 9.94
N ASN A 245 3.59 20.10 8.88
CA ASN A 245 4.63 19.08 8.78
C ASN A 245 6.04 19.68 8.74
N ALA A 246 6.24 20.74 9.50
CA ALA A 246 7.52 21.41 9.68
C ALA A 246 7.67 21.96 11.10
N GLY A 247 8.89 22.39 11.40
CA GLY A 247 9.20 23.19 12.58
C GLY A 247 8.60 24.60 12.47
N GLY A 248 8.39 25.23 13.63
CA GLY A 248 7.91 26.62 13.70
C GLY A 248 6.39 26.82 13.61
N ALA A 249 5.98 28.06 13.36
CA ALA A 249 4.57 28.45 13.36
C ALA A 249 3.85 27.97 12.10
N PRO A 250 2.56 27.56 12.21
CA PRO A 250 1.76 27.21 11.05
C PRO A 250 1.69 28.39 10.05
N PRO A 251 1.61 28.11 8.74
CA PRO A 251 1.49 29.16 7.72
C PRO A 251 0.23 29.99 7.94
N ALA A 252 0.34 31.31 7.69
CA ALA A 252 -0.75 32.26 7.87
C ALA A 252 -1.41 32.57 6.53
N GLY A 253 -2.73 32.37 6.43
CA GLY A 253 -3.51 32.70 5.24
C GLY A 253 -4.24 31.50 4.64
N PRO A 254 -4.99 31.72 3.55
CA PRO A 254 -5.68 30.65 2.83
C PRO A 254 -4.64 29.70 2.22
N LEU A 255 -4.89 28.39 2.34
CA LEU A 255 -4.05 27.35 1.74
C LEU A 255 -4.63 26.91 0.41
N GLU A 256 -3.75 26.66 -0.56
CA GLU A 256 -4.10 26.12 -1.86
C GLU A 256 -3.07 25.06 -2.26
N LEU A 257 -3.57 23.86 -2.57
CA LEU A 257 -2.81 22.75 -3.13
C LEU A 257 -3.10 22.67 -4.63
N THR A 258 -2.06 22.78 -5.44
CA THR A 258 -2.11 22.53 -6.88
C THR A 258 -1.66 21.10 -7.15
N VAL A 259 -2.48 20.36 -7.88
CA VAL A 259 -2.18 18.99 -8.32
C VAL A 259 -2.31 18.85 -9.83
N VAL A 260 -1.70 17.82 -10.37
CA VAL A 260 -1.88 17.36 -11.75
C VAL A 260 -2.23 15.88 -11.75
N ALA A 261 -3.08 15.47 -12.68
CA ALA A 261 -3.39 14.06 -12.91
C ALA A 261 -2.93 13.62 -14.30
N ASP A 262 -2.56 12.34 -14.41
CA ASP A 262 -2.16 11.71 -15.68
C ASP A 262 -3.36 11.51 -16.64
N GLY A 263 -4.57 11.47 -16.09
CA GLY A 263 -5.82 11.34 -16.82
C GLY A 263 -6.96 12.07 -16.14
N ARG A 264 -8.10 12.11 -16.83
CA ARG A 264 -9.33 12.63 -16.23
C ARG A 264 -9.75 11.72 -15.08
N THR A 265 -9.69 12.23 -13.86
CA THR A 265 -10.13 11.52 -12.66
C THR A 265 -10.97 12.43 -11.77
N THR A 266 -11.82 11.80 -10.97
CA THR A 266 -12.61 12.44 -9.94
C THR A 266 -11.91 12.27 -8.60
N LEU A 267 -11.63 13.39 -7.92
CA LEU A 267 -10.93 13.44 -6.65
C LEU A 267 -11.91 13.79 -5.52
N ASP A 268 -11.80 13.08 -4.42
CA ASP A 268 -12.47 13.42 -3.16
C ASP A 268 -11.41 13.87 -2.14
N LEU A 269 -11.64 15.03 -1.52
CA LEU A 269 -10.81 15.61 -0.48
C LEU A 269 -11.43 15.32 0.89
N PHE A 270 -10.66 14.66 1.74
CA PHE A 270 -11.00 14.39 3.13
C PHE A 270 -10.03 15.07 4.09
N GLU A 271 -10.53 15.43 5.26
CA GLU A 271 -9.73 15.91 6.39
C GLU A 271 -9.84 14.94 7.55
N LEU A 272 -8.70 14.45 8.00
CA LEU A 272 -8.57 13.71 9.24
C LEU A 272 -8.03 14.64 10.33
N ARG A 273 -8.77 14.72 11.44
CA ARG A 273 -8.45 15.53 12.61
C ARG A 273 -8.69 14.77 13.90
N GLY A 274 -8.05 15.25 14.97
CA GLY A 274 -8.17 14.62 16.28
C GLY A 274 -7.61 13.20 16.30
N GLY A 275 -7.79 12.51 17.41
CA GLY A 275 -7.26 11.17 17.61
C GLY A 275 -6.50 11.03 18.93
N PRO A 276 -6.09 9.81 19.27
CA PRO A 276 -5.39 9.57 20.51
C PRO A 276 -3.99 10.17 20.46
N ARG A 277 -3.55 10.78 21.56
CA ARG A 277 -2.15 11.23 21.71
C ARG A 277 -1.32 10.12 22.34
N GLY A 278 -1.25 9.04 21.58
CA GLY A 278 -0.66 7.78 21.96
C GLY A 278 0.85 7.70 21.82
N ARG A 279 1.40 6.56 22.22
CA ARG A 279 2.78 6.15 21.88
C ARG A 279 2.84 4.70 21.42
N ARG A 280 1.70 4.09 21.09
CA ARG A 280 1.62 2.75 20.52
C ARG A 280 1.20 2.83 19.07
N LEU A 281 1.88 2.07 18.23
CA LEU A 281 1.54 1.92 16.82
C LEU A 281 1.17 0.46 16.58
N ASP A 282 -0.05 0.25 16.11
CA ASP A 282 -0.50 -1.08 15.66
C ASP A 282 -0.01 -1.33 14.23
N VAL A 283 0.25 -2.59 13.93
CA VAL A 283 0.80 -3.01 12.64
C VAL A 283 0.04 -4.23 12.12
N ASP A 284 -0.37 -4.17 10.86
CA ASP A 284 -0.91 -5.32 10.13
C ASP A 284 0.20 -5.88 9.23
N VAL A 285 0.72 -7.05 9.56
CA VAL A 285 1.85 -7.67 8.87
C VAL A 285 1.34 -8.63 7.81
N PHE A 286 1.59 -8.32 6.54
CA PHE A 286 1.30 -9.17 5.39
C PHE A 286 2.56 -9.95 4.99
N TYR A 287 2.49 -11.28 5.06
CA TYR A 287 3.59 -12.18 4.71
C TYR A 287 3.53 -12.57 3.24
N VAL A 288 4.30 -11.88 2.39
CA VAL A 288 4.20 -11.95 0.92
C VAL A 288 5.28 -12.81 0.28
N GLY A 289 6.27 -13.27 1.05
CA GLY A 289 7.35 -14.03 0.44
C GLY A 289 8.59 -14.09 1.32
N GLY A 290 8.92 -12.94 1.90
CA GLY A 290 10.17 -12.67 2.61
C GLY A 290 10.44 -13.62 3.77
N GLY A 291 11.69 -14.05 3.88
CA GLY A 291 12.26 -15.01 4.82
C GLY A 291 11.57 -16.38 4.81
N ARG A 292 10.73 -16.64 3.80
CA ARG A 292 9.68 -17.69 3.83
C ARG A 292 8.85 -17.63 5.12
N LEU A 293 8.75 -16.45 5.73
CA LEU A 293 8.05 -16.21 6.97
C LEU A 293 6.57 -16.52 6.81
N ARG A 294 5.96 -16.86 7.95
CA ARG A 294 4.53 -17.14 8.12
C ARG A 294 4.07 -16.55 9.44
N PRO A 295 2.76 -16.28 9.60
CA PRO A 295 2.20 -15.92 10.89
C PRO A 295 2.65 -16.88 12.00
N ALA A 296 3.13 -16.34 13.11
CA ALA A 296 3.57 -17.12 14.26
C ALA A 296 3.57 -16.28 15.54
N GLY A 297 3.11 -16.85 16.65
CA GLY A 297 3.01 -16.14 17.93
C GLY A 297 2.12 -14.89 17.85
N GLU A 298 2.23 -14.01 18.85
CA GLU A 298 1.40 -12.79 18.91
C GLU A 298 1.91 -11.66 17.99
N ALA A 299 3.22 -11.57 17.76
CA ALA A 299 3.85 -10.45 17.07
C ALA A 299 4.64 -10.84 15.81
N GLY A 300 4.43 -12.06 15.31
CA GLY A 300 5.20 -12.64 14.21
C GLY A 300 6.40 -13.48 14.63
N PRO A 301 7.07 -14.09 13.64
CA PRO A 301 8.31 -14.84 13.85
C PRO A 301 9.33 -14.05 14.67
N PRO A 302 10.13 -14.69 15.55
CA PRO A 302 10.97 -14.00 16.52
C PRO A 302 11.87 -12.90 15.95
N ARG A 303 12.45 -13.13 14.76
CA ARG A 303 13.32 -12.16 14.07
C ARG A 303 12.56 -10.89 13.70
N LEU A 304 11.43 -11.02 13.01
CA LEU A 304 10.57 -9.89 12.62
C LEU A 304 9.97 -9.19 13.84
N ALA A 305 9.47 -9.95 14.82
CA ALA A 305 8.92 -9.40 16.05
C ALA A 305 9.96 -8.58 16.84
N SER A 306 11.21 -9.04 16.89
CA SER A 306 12.32 -8.28 17.48
C SER A 306 12.62 -7.01 16.68
N ALA A 307 12.62 -7.12 15.35
CA ALA A 307 12.90 -6.01 14.47
C ALA A 307 11.83 -4.90 14.58
N LEU A 308 10.54 -5.28 14.60
CA LEU A 308 9.41 -4.36 14.82
C LEU A 308 9.53 -3.62 16.16
N ARG A 309 9.84 -4.32 17.25
CA ARG A 309 10.06 -3.67 18.55
C ARG A 309 11.24 -2.70 18.52
N GLY A 310 12.35 -3.10 17.88
CA GLY A 310 13.53 -2.26 17.69
C GLY A 310 13.24 -1.02 16.84
N ALA A 311 12.39 -1.17 15.82
CA ALA A 311 12.00 -0.07 14.94
C ALA A 311 11.14 0.96 15.68
N MET A 312 10.11 0.49 16.37
CA MET A 312 9.24 1.36 17.19
C MET A 312 10.04 2.10 18.27
N ALA A 313 11.00 1.44 18.92
CA ALA A 313 11.83 2.06 19.94
C ALA A 313 12.68 3.24 19.39
N ARG A 314 13.23 3.11 18.17
CA ARG A 314 13.99 4.19 17.51
C ARG A 314 13.12 5.42 17.23
N LEU A 315 11.89 5.19 16.81
CA LEU A 315 10.86 6.23 16.63
C LEU A 315 10.35 6.81 17.96
N GLY A 316 10.77 6.26 19.11
CA GLY A 316 10.26 6.67 20.43
C GLY A 316 8.83 6.19 20.71
N LEU A 317 8.38 5.17 19.98
CA LEU A 317 7.10 4.50 20.09
C LEU A 317 7.23 3.14 20.78
N ARG A 318 6.10 2.48 20.98
CA ARG A 318 5.99 1.10 21.44
C ARG A 318 5.21 0.33 20.39
N LEU A 319 5.62 -0.91 20.13
CA LEU A 319 4.80 -1.81 19.33
C LEU A 319 3.45 -2.02 20.03
N GLY A 320 2.38 -1.77 19.27
CA GLY A 320 1.02 -2.01 19.66
C GLY A 320 0.61 -3.45 19.39
N ARG A 321 -0.63 -3.63 18.94
CA ARG A 321 -1.14 -4.92 18.49
C ARG A 321 -0.56 -5.22 17.10
N VAL A 322 -0.24 -6.49 16.88
CA VAL A 322 0.20 -6.98 15.57
C VAL A 322 -0.84 -7.94 15.05
N HIS A 323 -1.44 -7.60 13.91
CA HIS A 323 -2.28 -8.51 13.13
C HIS A 323 -1.42 -9.15 12.05
N GLN A 324 -1.72 -10.40 11.70
CA GLN A 324 -0.83 -11.20 10.88
C GLN A 324 -1.62 -11.87 9.76
N HIS A 325 -1.24 -11.56 8.53
CA HIS A 325 -1.98 -11.92 7.33
C HIS A 325 -1.08 -12.71 6.38
N GLU A 326 -1.45 -13.94 6.04
CA GLU A 326 -0.69 -14.73 5.08
C GLU A 326 -1.19 -14.49 3.66
N VAL A 327 -0.32 -13.97 2.79
CA VAL A 327 -0.59 -13.96 1.34
C VAL A 327 -0.13 -15.29 0.76
N VAL A 328 -1.03 -15.96 0.05
CA VAL A 328 -0.84 -17.29 -0.55
C VAL A 328 -1.05 -17.25 -2.07
N GLY A 329 -0.88 -18.40 -2.73
CA GLY A 329 -1.15 -18.54 -4.16
C GLY A 329 -0.24 -17.70 -5.05
N ALA A 330 -0.78 -17.30 -6.20
CA ALA A 330 -0.12 -16.54 -7.23
C ALA A 330 0.16 -15.10 -6.81
N LEU A 331 -0.68 -14.48 -5.95
CA LEU A 331 -0.37 -13.16 -5.38
C LEU A 331 0.92 -13.16 -4.56
N ARG A 332 1.16 -14.22 -3.79
CA ARG A 332 2.42 -14.42 -3.07
C ARG A 332 3.61 -14.49 -4.03
N GLY A 333 3.43 -15.11 -5.19
CA GLY A 333 4.43 -15.17 -6.24
C GLY A 333 4.69 -13.79 -6.86
N ARG A 334 3.61 -13.15 -7.31
CA ARG A 334 3.60 -11.85 -8.01
C ARG A 334 4.23 -10.74 -7.19
N TYR A 335 3.82 -10.59 -5.92
CA TYR A 335 4.33 -9.53 -5.05
C TYR A 335 5.49 -9.97 -4.17
N GLY A 336 6.01 -11.18 -4.40
CA GLY A 336 7.12 -11.70 -3.62
C GLY A 336 8.46 -11.05 -3.97
N ILE A 337 8.61 -10.54 -5.19
CA ILE A 337 9.75 -9.73 -5.68
C ILE A 337 9.13 -8.57 -6.44
N LEU A 338 9.51 -7.34 -6.11
CA LEU A 338 9.00 -6.15 -6.79
C LEU A 338 10.05 -5.64 -7.78
N GLU A 339 9.68 -5.54 -9.05
CA GLU A 339 10.56 -5.14 -10.14
C GLU A 339 10.35 -3.67 -10.48
N ALA A 340 11.43 -2.97 -10.84
CA ALA A 340 11.38 -1.56 -11.19
C ALA A 340 11.25 -1.38 -12.71
N VAL A 341 10.41 -0.43 -13.12
CA VAL A 341 10.32 0.05 -14.50
C VAL A 341 10.68 1.53 -14.52
N GLY A 342 11.94 1.82 -14.87
CA GLY A 342 12.54 3.12 -14.64
C GLY A 342 12.70 3.34 -13.13
N GLU A 343 12.20 4.46 -12.62
CA GLU A 343 12.23 4.81 -11.19
C GLU A 343 11.00 4.32 -10.42
N ARG A 344 10.05 3.65 -11.09
CA ARG A 344 8.76 3.27 -10.51
C ARG A 344 8.66 1.78 -10.28
N MET A 345 7.82 1.43 -9.30
CA MET A 345 7.54 0.05 -8.93
C MET A 345 6.02 -0.20 -9.06
N PRO A 346 5.53 -0.57 -10.27
CA PRO A 346 4.10 -0.51 -10.59
C PRO A 346 3.22 -1.41 -9.71
N GLU A 347 3.75 -2.55 -9.28
CA GLU A 347 3.06 -3.52 -8.41
C GLU A 347 2.92 -3.04 -6.96
N LEU A 348 3.70 -2.06 -6.53
CA LEU A 348 3.74 -1.63 -5.13
C LEU A 348 2.37 -1.09 -4.65
N GLY A 349 1.69 -0.33 -5.50
CA GLY A 349 0.35 0.17 -5.19
C GLY A 349 -0.68 -0.95 -5.06
N ASP A 350 -0.64 -1.95 -5.94
CA ASP A 350 -1.54 -3.10 -5.89
C ASP A 350 -1.27 -3.97 -4.65
N LEU A 351 0.00 -4.07 -4.25
CA LEU A 351 0.42 -4.72 -3.01
C LEU A 351 -0.18 -4.02 -1.79
N PHE A 352 -0.05 -2.69 -1.70
CA PHE A 352 -0.61 -1.91 -0.59
C PHE A 352 -2.14 -1.98 -0.52
N ALA A 353 -2.81 -2.09 -1.68
CA ALA A 353 -4.26 -2.25 -1.76
C ALA A 353 -4.77 -3.55 -1.09
N LEU A 354 -3.93 -4.58 -0.89
CA LEU A 354 -4.30 -5.80 -0.16
C LEU A 354 -4.68 -5.55 1.31
N SER A 355 -4.36 -4.38 1.86
CA SER A 355 -4.81 -3.96 3.19
C SER A 355 -6.31 -3.61 3.25
N ALA A 356 -7.03 -3.60 2.12
CA ALA A 356 -8.46 -3.36 2.06
C ALA A 356 -9.22 -4.30 3.01
N GLY A 357 -10.11 -3.72 3.82
CA GLY A 357 -10.88 -4.46 4.82
C GLY A 357 -10.28 -4.44 6.23
N ALA A 358 -9.05 -3.94 6.42
CA ALA A 358 -8.46 -3.84 7.77
C ALA A 358 -9.44 -3.16 8.75
N PRO A 359 -9.78 -3.79 9.89
CA PRO A 359 -10.89 -3.33 10.74
C PRO A 359 -10.47 -2.29 11.79
N GLU A 360 -9.17 -2.03 11.93
CA GLU A 360 -8.58 -1.14 12.92
C GLU A 360 -7.56 -0.20 12.26
N SER A 361 -7.35 0.97 12.85
CA SER A 361 -6.30 1.90 12.39
C SER A 361 -4.92 1.34 12.74
N SER A 362 -4.13 1.06 11.72
CA SER A 362 -2.79 0.49 11.84
C SER A 362 -1.95 0.84 10.61
N VAL A 363 -0.66 0.52 10.65
CA VAL A 363 0.18 0.53 9.45
C VAL A 363 0.26 -0.88 8.87
N ALA A 364 -0.08 -1.03 7.59
CA ALA A 364 0.15 -2.28 6.89
C ALA A 364 1.65 -2.41 6.53
N LEU A 365 2.31 -3.46 7.01
CA LEU A 365 3.67 -3.83 6.67
C LEU A 365 3.67 -5.06 5.76
N PHE A 366 4.21 -4.92 4.56
CA PHE A 366 4.36 -5.98 3.57
C PHE A 366 5.78 -6.53 3.57
N VAL A 367 5.90 -7.81 3.93
CA VAL A 367 7.18 -8.51 4.01
C VAL A 367 7.40 -9.29 2.71
N VAL A 368 8.08 -8.65 1.76
CA VAL A 368 8.44 -9.21 0.46
C VAL A 368 9.82 -9.85 0.52
N ARG A 369 10.20 -10.63 -0.51
CA ARG A 369 11.56 -11.22 -0.56
C ARG A 369 12.56 -10.14 -0.93
N ASP A 370 12.28 -9.43 -2.02
CA ASP A 370 13.20 -8.49 -2.62
C ASP A 370 12.45 -7.34 -3.31
N MET A 371 13.14 -6.22 -3.50
CA MET A 371 12.67 -5.06 -4.26
C MET A 371 13.85 -4.48 -5.03
N GLU A 372 13.67 -4.25 -6.33
CA GLU A 372 14.70 -3.55 -7.09
C GLU A 372 14.83 -2.10 -6.61
N LEU A 373 16.06 -1.58 -6.59
CA LEU A 373 16.41 -0.19 -6.25
C LEU A 373 16.15 0.24 -4.79
N ALA A 374 15.51 -0.57 -3.93
CA ALA A 374 15.16 -0.18 -2.56
C ALA A 374 15.22 -1.33 -1.55
N LEU A 375 15.50 -1.00 -0.28
CA LEU A 375 15.44 -1.95 0.85
C LEU A 375 14.09 -1.90 1.59
N GLY A 376 13.45 -0.75 1.54
CA GLY A 376 12.18 -0.42 2.16
C GLY A 376 11.51 0.68 1.34
N ILE A 377 10.17 0.70 1.32
CA ILE A 377 9.41 1.80 0.72
C ILE A 377 8.15 2.06 1.56
N SER A 378 7.90 3.33 1.91
CA SER A 378 6.61 3.82 2.39
C SER A 378 5.73 4.26 1.21
N GLY A 379 4.45 3.89 1.22
CA GLY A 379 3.49 4.29 0.19
C GLY A 379 3.15 5.79 0.16
N GLY A 380 3.56 6.55 1.17
CA GLY A 380 3.42 8.01 1.20
C GLY A 380 4.19 8.64 2.36
N ILE A 381 4.34 9.97 2.31
CA ILE A 381 4.99 10.77 3.35
C ILE A 381 4.10 11.97 3.75
N PRO A 382 3.24 11.81 4.78
CA PRO A 382 2.91 10.56 5.47
C PRO A 382 2.05 9.61 4.63
N GLY A 383 1.88 8.37 5.08
CA GLY A 383 0.88 7.49 4.51
C GLY A 383 -0.57 7.90 4.86
N PRO A 384 -1.57 7.32 4.20
CA PRO A 384 -2.99 7.60 4.45
C PRO A 384 -3.47 6.85 5.72
N TRP A 385 -3.09 7.36 6.90
CA TRP A 385 -3.20 6.72 8.23
C TRP A 385 -4.50 5.99 8.59
N THR A 386 -5.63 6.37 7.99
CA THR A 386 -6.94 5.80 8.30
C THR A 386 -7.67 5.26 7.08
N ALA A 387 -7.07 5.27 5.90
CA ALA A 387 -7.70 4.76 4.68
C ALA A 387 -6.97 3.49 4.26
N PRO A 388 -7.32 2.30 4.78
CA PRO A 388 -6.73 1.05 4.33
C PRO A 388 -7.14 0.74 2.89
N GLY A 389 -6.32 -0.03 2.18
CA GLY A 389 -6.62 -0.52 0.83
C GLY A 389 -6.44 0.50 -0.29
N THR A 390 -5.80 1.64 -0.05
CA THR A 390 -5.36 2.53 -1.13
C THR A 390 -4.00 2.10 -1.66
N ARG A 391 -3.61 2.63 -2.83
CA ARG A 391 -2.29 2.41 -3.43
C ARG A 391 -1.12 3.01 -2.64
N ALA A 392 -1.37 3.73 -1.55
CA ALA A 392 -0.35 4.27 -0.64
C ALA A 392 -0.46 3.71 0.80
N SER A 393 -1.39 2.78 1.07
CA SER A 393 -1.72 2.31 2.42
C SER A 393 -0.77 1.23 2.93
N GLY A 394 0.54 1.45 2.88
CA GLY A 394 1.47 0.50 3.45
C GLY A 394 2.92 0.92 3.47
N VAL A 395 3.72 0.05 4.07
CA VAL A 395 5.18 0.01 4.05
C VAL A 395 5.60 -1.36 3.53
N ALA A 396 6.53 -1.43 2.58
CA ALA A 396 7.12 -2.67 2.10
C ALA A 396 8.59 -2.79 2.55
N VAL A 397 9.06 -4.03 2.78
CA VAL A 397 10.45 -4.30 3.16
C VAL A 397 11.01 -5.54 2.46
N ALA A 398 12.21 -5.41 1.88
CA ALA A 398 12.93 -6.48 1.18
C ALA A 398 13.63 -7.40 2.20
N PHE A 399 12.90 -8.39 2.73
CA PHE A 399 13.35 -9.15 3.88
C PHE A 399 14.54 -10.08 3.58
N ASP A 400 14.57 -10.75 2.42
CA ASP A 400 15.61 -11.74 2.13
C ASP A 400 16.99 -11.07 2.03
N LEU A 401 17.03 -9.88 1.43
CA LEU A 401 18.24 -9.06 1.33
C LEU A 401 18.72 -8.59 2.72
N LEU A 402 17.81 -8.10 3.57
CA LEU A 402 18.13 -7.58 4.90
C LEU A 402 18.45 -8.65 5.95
N ASP A 403 17.99 -9.89 5.74
CA ASP A 403 18.30 -11.02 6.63
C ASP A 403 19.55 -11.79 6.15
N MET A 404 20.19 -11.37 5.06
CA MET A 404 21.44 -11.98 4.61
C MET A 404 22.56 -11.78 5.65
N PRO A 405 23.27 -12.86 6.04
CA PRO A 405 24.40 -12.75 6.96
C PRO A 405 25.47 -11.79 6.44
N GLY A 406 25.84 -10.82 7.26
CA GLY A 406 26.87 -9.83 6.91
C GLY A 406 26.35 -8.61 6.15
N PHE A 407 25.05 -8.51 5.85
CA PHE A 407 24.48 -7.26 5.33
C PHE A 407 24.63 -6.14 6.38
N PRO A 408 25.10 -4.94 5.99
CA PRO A 408 25.55 -3.91 6.94
C PRO A 408 24.40 -3.17 7.64
N LEU A 409 23.19 -3.17 7.07
CA LEU A 409 22.03 -2.47 7.65
C LEU A 409 21.09 -3.44 8.37
N PRO A 410 20.80 -3.21 9.66
CA PRO A 410 19.88 -4.06 10.40
C PRO A 410 18.43 -3.80 9.99
N LEU A 411 17.64 -4.88 9.85
CA LEU A 411 16.21 -4.84 9.49
C LEU A 411 15.40 -3.83 10.32
N GLU A 412 15.63 -3.75 11.63
CA GLU A 412 14.93 -2.80 12.49
C GLU A 412 15.19 -1.33 12.17
N ARG A 413 16.32 -1.00 11.53
CA ARG A 413 16.64 0.37 11.14
C ARG A 413 15.91 0.75 9.86
N VAL A 414 15.93 -0.13 8.85
CA VAL A 414 15.14 0.06 7.61
C VAL A 414 13.66 0.17 7.95
N LEU A 415 13.12 -0.74 8.78
CA LEU A 415 11.74 -0.63 9.25
C LEU A 415 11.46 0.71 9.96
N ALA A 416 12.36 1.17 10.82
CA ALA A 416 12.17 2.44 11.52
C ALA A 416 12.19 3.64 10.57
N HIS A 417 13.04 3.60 9.55
CA HIS A 417 13.13 4.60 8.50
C HIS A 417 11.82 4.67 7.71
N GLU A 418 11.33 3.54 7.20
CA GLU A 418 10.08 3.51 6.43
C GLU A 418 8.84 3.84 7.27
N PHE A 419 8.77 3.38 8.52
CA PHE A 419 7.71 3.82 9.43
C PHE A 419 7.84 5.31 9.74
N GLY A 420 9.06 5.87 9.78
CA GLY A 420 9.30 7.30 9.88
C GLY A 420 8.65 8.07 8.74
N HIS A 421 8.89 7.64 7.50
CA HIS A 421 8.22 8.16 6.31
C HIS A 421 6.71 8.06 6.39
N TYR A 422 6.19 6.87 6.70
CA TYR A 422 4.74 6.67 6.82
C TYR A 422 4.10 7.60 7.87
N LEU A 423 4.85 8.00 8.91
CA LEU A 423 4.42 8.92 9.96
C LEU A 423 4.73 10.40 9.66
N GLY A 424 5.30 10.71 8.49
CA GLY A 424 5.45 12.06 7.96
C GLY A 424 6.86 12.65 8.02
N LEU A 425 7.88 11.87 8.39
CA LEU A 425 9.27 12.32 8.33
C LEU A 425 9.82 12.25 6.90
N PHE A 426 10.61 13.24 6.51
CA PHE A 426 11.33 13.25 5.24
C PHE A 426 12.79 12.86 5.47
N HIS A 427 13.52 12.61 4.39
CA HIS A 427 14.95 12.46 4.52
C HIS A 427 15.56 13.75 5.07
N THR A 428 16.50 13.65 6.02
CA THR A 428 17.22 14.84 6.51
C THR A 428 17.94 15.52 5.37
N THR A 429 18.51 14.71 4.48
CA THR A 429 19.11 15.10 3.21
C THR A 429 18.95 13.94 2.23
N GLU A 430 18.50 14.25 1.02
CA GLU A 430 18.47 13.29 -0.09
C GLU A 430 19.89 12.95 -0.57
N ALA A 431 19.99 11.89 -1.38
CA ALA A 431 21.26 11.31 -1.82
C ALA A 431 22.17 12.30 -2.55
N ASP A 432 21.59 13.24 -3.30
CA ASP A 432 22.30 14.26 -4.08
C ASP A 432 22.68 15.51 -3.29
N GLY A 433 22.28 15.60 -2.01
CA GLY A 433 22.52 16.79 -1.18
C GLY A 433 21.69 18.02 -1.55
N THR A 434 20.78 17.91 -2.52
CA THR A 434 20.03 19.07 -3.04
C THR A 434 18.73 19.32 -2.30
N ARG A 435 18.18 18.28 -1.67
CA ARG A 435 16.92 18.34 -0.92
C ARG A 435 17.17 18.06 0.55
N ILE A 436 16.67 18.95 1.39
CA ILE A 436 16.85 18.93 2.85
C ILE A 436 15.45 19.08 3.47
N GLU A 437 15.19 18.41 4.59
CA GLU A 437 13.91 18.56 5.28
C GLU A 437 13.74 19.97 5.92
N PRO A 438 12.49 20.42 6.21
CA PRO A 438 12.26 21.75 6.80
C PRO A 438 12.59 21.90 8.29
N LEU A 439 13.04 20.85 8.97
CA LEU A 439 13.23 20.90 10.42
C LEU A 439 14.51 21.64 10.78
N GLY A 440 14.42 22.53 11.78
CA GLY A 440 15.52 23.43 12.11
C GLY A 440 16.56 22.80 13.04
N ASP A 441 16.22 21.66 13.66
CA ASP A 441 17.07 20.96 14.62
C ASP A 441 17.76 19.71 14.06
N THR A 442 17.62 19.44 12.75
CA THR A 442 18.31 18.38 12.05
C THR A 442 19.50 18.94 11.27
N PRO A 443 20.73 18.42 11.51
CA PRO A 443 21.85 18.75 10.66
C PRO A 443 21.59 18.30 9.22
N ALA A 444 21.97 19.15 8.25
CA ALA A 444 21.90 18.85 6.83
C ALA A 444 23.29 18.53 6.27
N CYS A 445 23.35 17.61 5.31
CA CYS A 445 24.56 17.26 4.60
C CYS A 445 24.46 17.81 3.17
N PRO A 446 24.94 19.02 2.89
CA PRO A 446 24.80 19.60 1.55
C PRO A 446 25.81 18.99 0.57
N VAL A 447 25.65 19.28 -0.72
CA VAL A 447 26.50 18.74 -1.81
C VAL A 447 28.00 18.98 -1.61
N GLU A 448 28.41 19.98 -0.82
CA GLU A 448 29.84 20.22 -0.52
C GLU A 448 30.48 19.13 0.34
N ASN A 449 29.68 18.23 0.92
CA ASN A 449 30.16 17.07 1.66
C ASN A 449 30.53 15.88 0.76
N ASP A 450 30.13 15.89 -0.52
CA ASP A 450 30.50 14.87 -1.51
C ASP A 450 32.02 14.97 -1.77
N ALA A 451 32.77 14.19 -1.00
CA ALA A 451 34.21 14.33 -0.88
C ALA A 451 34.95 13.58 -1.98
N ASP A 452 34.34 12.52 -2.53
CA ASP A 452 34.88 11.76 -3.65
C ASP A 452 34.31 12.17 -5.02
N GLY A 453 33.25 12.99 -5.04
CA GLY A 453 32.69 13.63 -6.22
C GLY A 453 31.89 12.68 -7.10
N ASP A 454 31.33 11.61 -6.51
CA ASP A 454 30.54 10.62 -7.25
C ASP A 454 29.06 11.01 -7.40
N GLY A 455 28.64 12.11 -6.78
CA GLY A 455 27.27 12.64 -6.82
C GLY A 455 26.35 12.08 -5.74
N PHE A 456 26.84 11.24 -4.83
CA PHE A 456 26.07 10.63 -3.76
C PHE A 456 26.70 10.91 -2.39
N LEU A 457 25.88 11.40 -1.46
CA LEU A 457 26.31 11.64 -0.09
C LEU A 457 26.14 10.39 0.77
N LEU A 458 27.22 9.70 1.11
CA LEU A 458 27.16 8.55 2.00
C LEU A 458 27.25 8.95 3.49
N PRO A 459 26.76 8.12 4.43
CA PRO A 459 26.84 8.41 5.86
C PRO A 459 28.25 8.78 6.35
N GLU A 460 29.28 8.18 5.74
CA GLU A 460 30.70 8.41 6.04
C GLU A 460 31.15 9.85 5.74
N GLU A 461 30.56 10.49 4.73
CA GLU A 461 30.84 11.87 4.31
C GLU A 461 30.03 12.89 5.12
N CYS A 462 28.94 12.42 5.73
CA CYS A 462 27.96 13.22 6.46
C CYS A 462 28.04 13.07 7.98
N VAL A 463 29.17 12.60 8.53
CA VAL A 463 29.34 12.42 9.98
C VAL A 463 29.20 13.76 10.71
N GLY A 464 28.19 13.87 11.59
CA GLY A 464 27.87 15.11 12.30
C GLY A 464 27.13 16.16 11.46
N ALA A 465 26.86 15.84 10.19
CA ALA A 465 26.05 16.61 9.25
C ALA A 465 24.75 15.87 8.88
N GLY A 466 24.26 14.97 9.74
CA GLY A 466 22.98 14.29 9.56
C GLY A 466 23.10 12.84 9.09
N GLY A 467 24.28 12.38 8.67
CA GLY A 467 24.53 10.98 8.31
C GLY A 467 24.28 9.98 9.46
N ASP A 468 24.28 10.46 10.70
CA ASP A 468 23.96 9.70 11.92
C ASP A 468 22.46 9.73 12.30
N ASN A 469 21.62 10.41 11.51
CA ASN A 469 20.18 10.42 11.67
C ASN A 469 19.55 9.15 11.07
N LEU A 470 18.47 8.67 11.70
CA LEU A 470 17.67 7.56 11.20
C LEU A 470 17.08 7.87 9.83
N MET A 471 16.68 9.12 9.58
CA MET A 471 16.09 9.58 8.33
C MET A 471 17.11 10.10 7.33
N PHE A 472 18.41 9.83 7.49
CA PHE A 472 19.33 10.02 6.37
C PHE A 472 18.99 9.01 5.26
N TRP A 473 19.03 9.38 3.98
CA TRP A 473 18.50 8.55 2.87
C TRP A 473 19.07 7.12 2.84
N ALA A 474 20.33 6.94 3.23
CA ALA A 474 20.99 5.64 3.30
C ALA A 474 20.72 4.87 4.63
N ALA A 475 19.73 5.30 5.42
CA ALA A 475 19.46 4.80 6.77
C ALA A 475 20.73 4.75 7.64
N GLY A 476 21.49 5.86 7.68
CA GLY A 476 22.85 5.90 8.22
C GLY A 476 22.94 5.66 9.74
N GLY A 477 21.96 6.14 10.51
CA GLY A 477 22.01 6.04 11.98
C GLY A 477 20.72 5.60 12.67
N ASP A 478 20.67 5.77 14.00
CA ASP A 478 19.57 5.30 14.85
C ASP A 478 18.85 6.46 15.59
N GLY A 479 19.32 7.70 15.40
CA GLY A 479 18.84 8.89 16.10
C GLY A 479 17.73 9.64 15.37
N LEU A 480 16.80 10.22 16.12
CA LEU A 480 15.90 11.28 15.63
C LEU A 480 16.13 12.55 16.44
N SER A 481 15.96 13.70 15.81
CA SER A 481 15.95 15.01 16.48
C SER A 481 14.73 15.19 17.39
N ALA A 482 14.67 16.31 18.11
CA ALA A 482 13.53 16.61 18.96
C ALA A 482 12.28 16.96 18.14
N GLU A 483 12.44 17.73 17.05
CA GLU A 483 11.32 18.08 16.16
C GLU A 483 10.80 16.85 15.39
N GLN A 484 11.67 15.97 14.89
CA GLN A 484 11.26 14.70 14.26
C GLN A 484 10.43 13.84 15.21
N ARG A 485 10.88 13.67 16.47
CA ARG A 485 10.08 12.97 17.50
C ARG A 485 8.78 13.68 17.86
N GLY A 486 8.72 15.00 17.64
CA GLY A 486 7.51 15.80 17.76
C GLY A 486 6.52 15.50 16.64
N LEU A 487 6.98 15.47 15.38
CA LEU A 487 6.19 15.12 14.20
C LEU A 487 5.63 13.70 14.28
N VAL A 488 6.46 12.71 14.62
CA VAL A 488 6.01 11.32 14.81
C VAL A 488 4.83 11.24 15.79
N ARG A 489 4.85 12.04 16.86
CA ARG A 489 3.77 12.09 17.86
C ARG A 489 2.51 12.82 17.40
N ARG A 490 2.54 13.50 16.26
CA ARG A 490 1.36 14.10 15.61
C ARG A 490 0.57 13.08 14.80
N ALA A 491 1.10 11.87 14.56
CA ALA A 491 0.41 10.85 13.83
C ALA A 491 -0.91 10.44 14.51
N LEU A 492 -2.01 10.62 13.79
CA LEU A 492 -3.36 10.50 14.35
C LEU A 492 -3.78 9.06 14.61
N LEU A 493 -3.04 8.06 14.10
CA LEU A 493 -3.27 6.63 14.35
C LEU A 493 -2.62 6.07 15.62
N LEU A 494 -1.87 6.88 16.37
CA LEU A 494 -1.20 6.41 17.59
C LEU A 494 -2.19 6.20 18.74
N ARG A 495 -2.03 5.10 19.49
CA ARG A 495 -2.86 4.75 20.66
C ARG A 495 -2.17 4.89 22.02
#